data_AF-A0A8X6YAI0-F1
#
_entry.id   AF-A0A8X6YAI0-F1
#
_cell.length_a   1.000
_cell.length_b   1.000
_cell.length_c   1.000
_cell.angle_alpha   90.00
_cell.angle_beta   90.00
_cell.angle_gamma   90.00
#
_symmetry.space_group_name_H-M   'P 1'
#
loop_
_entity.id
_entity.type
_entity.pdbx_description
1 polymer ?
#
loop_
_entity_poly.entity_id
_entity_poly.type
_entity_poly.pdbx_seq_one_letter_code
_entity_poly.pdbx_strand_id
1 'polypeptide(L)'
;MVYLAVYRQHRSIRQMIEDLDQIFKKFPKCKLTRKKYPLMALFLSLQVMRICLKLPVYFLDPIVVASHRTFFRSDLVTKHLKLPSSSSFIVLQTCELLFIFMSRFTLSVFALYYSLTCKYIQVLLQNLIQQFNNVCMCQDLKNLLCVYGDISKYMSTMDTEFSFLVFVTVLVNMIGLFWSGYRLAIHSDISNVYFLSLMTSGLFYLTHQLTIMNSASSTNEMGKKLKHVALYLPYRFPKHSQEIKSTLKKDFMQDNHLTVWKIYEFNRSLTISSLGTLLTYGILIGSLGKEI
;
A
#
# COMPACT_ATOMS: atom_id res chain seq x y z
N MET A 1 13.50 0.61 11.25
CA MET A 1 13.12 -0.79 10.95
C MET A 1 12.59 -0.95 9.52
N VAL A 2 11.58 -0.17 9.09
CA VAL A 2 11.00 -0.25 7.73
C VAL A 2 12.02 -0.01 6.62
N TYR A 3 12.88 1.00 6.75
CA TYR A 3 13.93 1.27 5.76
C TYR A 3 14.88 0.08 5.57
N LEU A 4 15.33 -0.53 6.67
CA LEU A 4 16.17 -1.74 6.66
C LEU A 4 15.45 -2.94 6.04
N ALA A 5 14.15 -3.11 6.33
CA ALA A 5 13.35 -4.19 5.77
C ALA A 5 13.13 -4.03 4.25
N VAL A 6 12.78 -2.82 3.79
CA VAL A 6 12.61 -2.52 2.36
C VAL A 6 13.93 -2.62 1.61
N TYR A 7 15.03 -2.12 2.19
CA TYR A 7 16.36 -2.25 1.60
C TYR A 7 16.79 -3.71 1.47
N ARG A 8 16.58 -4.52 2.53
CA ARG A 8 16.91 -5.95 2.53
C ARG A 8 16.11 -6.75 1.49
N GLN A 9 14.88 -6.33 1.19
CA GLN A 9 14.01 -7.00 0.22
C GLN A 9 14.12 -6.47 -1.22
N HIS A 10 14.93 -5.45 -1.49
CA HIS A 10 15.06 -4.86 -2.82
C HIS A 10 15.45 -5.88 -3.91
N ARG A 11 16.28 -6.88 -3.58
CA ARG A 11 16.67 -7.95 -4.51
C ARG A 11 15.48 -8.86 -4.88
N SER A 12 14.66 -9.24 -3.90
CA SER A 12 13.45 -10.03 -4.13
C SER A 12 12.41 -9.24 -4.94
N ILE A 13 12.25 -7.95 -4.62
CA ILE A 13 11.40 -7.02 -5.37
C ILE A 13 11.79 -6.98 -6.85
N ARG A 14 13.09 -6.84 -7.16
CA ARG A 14 13.56 -6.81 -8.56
C ARG A 14 13.30 -8.14 -9.27
N GLN A 15 13.61 -9.26 -8.62
CA GLN A 15 13.37 -10.60 -9.18
C GLN A 15 11.88 -10.84 -9.48
N MET A 16 10.98 -10.52 -8.55
CA MET A 16 9.54 -10.64 -8.78
C MET A 16 9.05 -9.80 -9.97
N ILE A 17 9.58 -8.59 -10.16
CA ILE A 17 9.20 -7.74 -11.31
C ILE A 17 9.66 -8.37 -12.62
N GLU A 18 10.90 -8.85 -12.67
CA GLU A 18 11.48 -9.48 -13.87
C GLU A 18 10.71 -10.75 -14.25
N ASP A 19 10.40 -11.57 -13.25
CA ASP A 19 9.63 -12.80 -13.41
C ASP A 19 8.18 -12.54 -13.86
N LEU A 20 7.51 -11.56 -13.24
CA LEU A 20 6.17 -11.13 -13.65
C LEU A 20 6.17 -10.52 -15.06
N ASP A 21 7.21 -9.79 -15.45
CA ASP A 21 7.33 -9.24 -16.80
C ASP A 21 7.54 -10.35 -17.84
N GLN A 22 8.30 -11.40 -17.52
CA GLN A 22 8.44 -12.58 -18.37
C GLN A 22 7.11 -13.32 -18.55
N ILE A 23 6.33 -13.49 -17.48
CA ILE A 23 5.01 -14.11 -17.57
C ILE A 23 4.05 -13.21 -18.37
N PHE A 24 4.13 -11.90 -18.18
CA PHE A 24 3.32 -10.95 -18.91
C PHE A 24 3.59 -11.00 -20.42
N LYS A 25 4.85 -11.20 -20.84
CA LYS A 25 5.22 -11.38 -22.25
C LYS A 25 4.62 -12.63 -22.90
N LYS A 26 4.21 -13.64 -22.11
CA LYS A 26 3.53 -14.84 -22.62
C LYS A 26 2.07 -14.58 -23.03
N PHE A 27 1.48 -13.44 -22.64
CA PHE A 27 0.11 -13.07 -22.99
C PHE A 27 0.07 -11.97 -24.07
N PRO A 28 -0.75 -12.12 -25.14
CA PRO A 28 -0.77 -11.14 -26.21
C PRO A 28 -1.46 -9.83 -25.79
N LYS A 29 -0.78 -8.70 -26.08
CA LYS A 29 -1.26 -7.30 -26.15
C LYS A 29 -2.22 -6.83 -25.04
N CYS A 30 -1.75 -6.74 -23.79
CA CYS A 30 -2.36 -5.84 -22.80
C CYS A 30 -1.65 -4.48 -22.74
N LYS A 31 -2.38 -3.38 -23.01
CA LYS A 31 -1.91 -1.98 -22.89
C LYS A 31 -1.77 -1.55 -21.42
N LEU A 32 -0.99 -2.26 -20.61
CA LEU A 32 -0.75 -1.87 -19.22
C LEU A 32 0.08 -0.59 -19.12
N THR A 33 0.92 -0.32 -20.13
CA THR A 33 1.75 0.88 -20.24
C THR A 33 0.93 2.18 -20.12
N ARG A 34 -0.30 2.24 -20.64
CA ARG A 34 -1.12 3.47 -20.60
C ARG A 34 -1.63 3.85 -19.20
N LYS A 35 -1.71 2.91 -18.25
CA LYS A 35 -2.22 3.15 -16.88
C LYS A 35 -1.14 3.32 -15.81
N LYS A 36 0.13 2.97 -16.10
CA LYS A 36 1.25 3.12 -15.13
C LYS A 36 1.65 4.58 -14.94
N TYR A 37 1.85 5.29 -16.05
CA TYR A 37 2.31 6.68 -16.05
C TYR A 37 1.40 7.65 -15.28
N PRO A 38 0.05 7.61 -15.39
CA PRO A 38 -0.78 8.52 -14.60
C PRO A 38 -0.73 8.22 -13.10
N LEU A 39 -0.63 6.95 -12.69
CA LEU A 39 -0.51 6.59 -11.26
C LEU A 39 0.83 7.09 -10.69
N MET A 40 1.93 6.84 -11.41
CA MET A 40 3.26 7.31 -11.01
C MET A 40 3.33 8.85 -10.98
N ALA A 41 2.78 9.53 -12.00
CA ALA A 41 2.74 10.98 -12.06
C ALA A 41 1.93 11.59 -10.91
N LEU A 42 0.79 10.98 -10.55
CA LEU A 42 -0.03 11.41 -9.42
C LEU A 42 0.70 11.27 -8.08
N PHE A 43 1.39 10.15 -7.85
CA PHE A 43 2.16 10.00 -6.61
C PHE A 43 3.35 10.95 -6.55
N LEU A 44 4.06 11.16 -7.66
CA LEU A 44 5.17 12.12 -7.73
C LEU A 44 4.68 13.55 -7.49
N SER A 45 3.58 13.97 -8.12
CA SER A 45 3.04 15.31 -7.94
C SER A 45 2.56 15.54 -6.51
N LEU A 46 1.88 14.57 -5.89
CA LEU A 46 1.47 14.66 -4.48
C LEU A 46 2.68 14.74 -3.52
N GLN A 47 3.77 14.02 -3.81
CA GLN A 47 4.99 14.12 -3.02
C GLN A 47 5.64 15.49 -3.13
N VAL A 48 5.84 15.97 -4.36
CA VAL A 48 6.45 17.28 -4.61
C VAL A 48 5.62 18.38 -3.95
N MET A 49 4.30 18.39 -4.15
CA MET A 49 3.40 19.35 -3.51
C MET A 49 3.51 19.32 -1.98
N ARG A 50 3.55 18.13 -1.38
CA ARG A 50 3.68 18.00 0.07
C ARG A 50 5.03 18.53 0.58
N ILE A 51 6.12 18.27 -0.14
CA ILE A 51 7.46 18.76 0.20
C ILE A 51 7.47 20.29 0.15
N CYS A 52 7.00 20.86 -0.96
CA CYS A 52 6.93 22.30 -1.18
C CYS A 52 6.09 23.01 -0.11
N LEU A 53 4.99 22.40 0.37
CA LEU A 53 4.13 22.99 1.40
C LEU A 53 4.61 22.73 2.84
N LYS A 54 5.34 21.64 3.09
CA LYS A 54 5.84 21.32 4.45
C LYS A 54 7.14 22.03 4.80
N LEU A 55 8.03 22.23 3.84
CA LEU A 55 9.31 22.91 4.07
C LEU A 55 9.11 24.30 4.69
N PRO A 56 8.27 25.19 4.12
CA PRO A 56 8.02 26.52 4.69
C PRO A 56 7.40 26.43 6.08
N VAL A 57 6.42 25.55 6.29
CA VAL A 57 5.76 25.38 7.59
C VAL A 57 6.75 24.94 8.66
N TYR A 58 7.65 24.01 8.34
CA TYR A 58 8.56 23.44 9.34
C TYR A 58 9.65 24.44 9.79
N PHE A 59 10.05 25.37 8.92
CA PHE A 59 11.10 26.35 9.21
C PHE A 59 10.57 27.74 9.59
N LEU A 60 9.39 28.14 9.08
CA LEU A 60 8.87 29.50 9.21
C LEU A 60 7.64 29.61 10.10
N ASP A 61 6.92 28.51 10.35
CA ASP A 61 5.72 28.58 11.19
C ASP A 61 6.10 28.71 12.67
N PRO A 62 5.78 29.84 13.32
CA PRO A 62 6.23 30.13 14.68
C PRO A 62 5.63 29.16 15.70
N ILE A 63 4.44 28.60 15.45
CA ILE A 63 3.80 27.63 16.35
C ILE A 63 4.58 26.31 16.32
N VAL A 64 4.95 25.85 15.12
CA VAL A 64 5.71 24.60 14.93
C VAL A 64 7.12 24.75 15.50
N VAL A 65 7.79 25.87 15.23
CA VAL A 65 9.13 26.15 15.75
C VAL A 65 9.12 26.29 17.28
N ALA A 66 8.12 26.96 17.86
CA ALA A 66 7.98 27.07 19.30
C ALA A 66 7.75 25.71 19.97
N SER A 67 6.89 24.87 19.38
CA SER A 67 6.61 23.51 19.87
C SER A 67 7.84 22.59 19.81
N HIS A 68 8.60 22.62 18.72
CA HIS A 68 9.85 21.86 18.64
C HIS A 68 10.87 22.38 19.65
N ARG A 69 11.00 23.71 19.80
CA ARG A 69 11.94 24.31 20.76
C ARG A 69 11.58 23.97 22.21
N THR A 70 10.31 23.91 22.59
CA THR A 70 9.90 23.49 23.94
C THR A 70 10.17 22.00 24.18
N PHE A 71 9.84 21.13 23.21
CA PHE A 71 10.13 19.70 23.27
C PHE A 71 11.65 19.43 23.45
N PHE A 72 12.49 20.09 22.65
CA PHE A 72 13.94 19.96 22.74
C PHE A 72 14.54 20.51 24.04
N ARG A 73 13.89 21.50 24.67
CA ARG A 73 14.32 22.06 25.97
C ARG A 73 13.90 21.17 27.14
N SER A 74 12.81 20.41 27.00
CA SER A 74 12.34 19.46 28.00
C SER A 74 13.04 18.11 27.94
N ASP A 75 13.67 17.76 26.82
CA ASP A 75 14.28 16.45 26.63
C ASP A 75 15.50 16.23 27.55
N LEU A 76 15.52 15.09 28.23
CA LEU A 76 16.57 14.71 29.19
C LEU A 76 17.93 14.51 28.50
N VAL A 77 17.88 14.12 27.23
CA VAL A 77 19.05 13.81 26.40
C VAL A 77 19.85 15.08 26.07
N THR A 78 19.19 16.19 25.74
CA THR A 78 19.84 17.48 25.48
C THR A 78 20.43 18.10 26.76
N LYS A 79 19.79 17.89 27.92
CA LYS A 79 20.36 18.29 29.22
C LYS A 79 21.61 17.48 29.58
N HIS A 80 21.65 16.18 29.28
CA HIS A 80 22.81 15.33 29.57
C HIS A 80 23.99 15.57 28.63
N LEU A 81 23.76 15.89 27.35
CA LEU A 81 24.80 16.03 26.33
C LEU A 81 25.46 17.42 26.27
N LYS A 82 25.05 18.40 27.09
CA LYS A 82 25.60 19.78 27.15
C LYS A 82 25.81 20.44 25.76
N LEU A 83 24.92 20.18 24.81
CA LEU A 83 25.04 20.71 23.44
C LEU A 83 24.79 22.23 23.41
N PRO A 84 25.58 23.02 22.63
CA PRO A 84 25.33 24.46 22.44
C PRO A 84 23.95 24.68 21.79
N SER A 85 23.09 25.44 22.46
CA SER A 85 21.63 25.34 22.34
C SER A 85 21.01 25.76 21.01
N SER A 86 21.71 26.54 20.18
CA SER A 86 21.15 27.08 18.92
C SER A 86 21.57 26.28 17.67
N SER A 87 22.86 26.01 17.49
CA SER A 87 23.36 25.30 16.31
C SER A 87 23.04 23.81 16.34
N SER A 88 23.08 23.20 17.52
CA SER A 88 22.69 21.78 17.69
C SER A 88 21.22 21.53 17.37
N PHE A 89 20.33 22.47 17.71
CA PHE A 89 18.91 22.40 17.42
C PHE A 89 18.65 22.38 15.91
N ILE A 90 19.28 23.28 15.15
CA ILE A 90 19.10 23.36 13.69
C ILE A 90 19.62 22.08 13.00
N VAL A 91 20.77 21.56 13.43
CA VAL A 91 21.34 20.33 12.87
C VAL A 91 20.41 19.15 13.15
N LEU A 92 19.94 19.00 14.39
CA LEU A 92 19.07 17.90 14.79
C LEU A 92 17.70 17.97 14.11
N GLN A 93 17.12 19.16 14.03
CA GLN A 93 15.89 19.43 13.29
C GLN A 93 16.04 19.09 11.79
N THR A 94 17.18 19.42 11.19
CA THR A 94 17.48 19.08 9.80
C THR A 94 17.62 17.56 9.62
N CYS A 95 18.31 16.87 10.52
CA CYS A 95 18.45 15.41 10.50
C CYS A 95 17.09 14.70 10.67
N GLU A 96 16.24 15.18 11.59
CA GLU A 96 14.89 14.66 11.79
C GLU A 96 14.03 14.82 10.53
N LEU A 97 14.05 16.01 9.91
CA LEU A 97 13.32 16.27 8.68
C LEU A 97 13.80 15.37 7.54
N LEU A 98 15.12 15.20 7.37
CA LEU A 98 15.69 14.28 6.39
C LEU A 98 15.27 12.83 6.65
N PHE A 99 15.30 12.38 7.90
CA PHE A 99 14.87 11.02 8.26
C PHE A 99 13.38 10.80 7.95
N ILE A 100 12.52 11.75 8.33
CA ILE A 100 11.08 11.72 8.02
C ILE A 100 10.86 11.70 6.51
N PHE A 101 11.61 12.52 5.78
CA PHE A 101 11.53 12.58 4.32
C PHE A 101 11.90 11.24 3.68
N MET A 102 13.06 10.69 4.03
CA MET A 102 13.54 9.41 3.51
C MET A 102 12.59 8.26 3.85
N SER A 103 12.15 8.16 5.12
CA SER A 103 11.22 7.10 5.53
C SER A 103 9.89 7.17 4.75
N ARG A 104 9.34 8.37 4.55
CA ARG A 104 8.10 8.55 3.79
C ARG A 104 8.28 8.26 2.32
N PHE A 105 9.40 8.67 1.74
CA PHE A 105 9.74 8.37 0.34
C PHE A 105 9.81 6.86 0.12
N THR A 106 10.52 6.13 1.00
CA THR A 106 10.62 4.66 0.93
C THR A 106 9.25 3.99 1.03
N LEU A 107 8.39 4.40 1.97
CA LEU A 107 7.02 3.89 2.09
C LEU A 107 6.20 4.12 0.82
N SER A 108 6.40 5.26 0.16
CA SER A 108 5.67 5.64 -1.04
C SER A 108 6.09 4.85 -2.26
N VAL A 109 7.40 4.64 -2.42
CA VAL A 109 7.94 3.74 -3.44
C VAL A 109 7.43 2.32 -3.23
N PHE A 110 7.42 1.84 -1.99
CA PHE A 110 6.90 0.51 -1.65
C PHE A 110 5.41 0.37 -2.00
N ALA A 111 4.58 1.34 -1.64
CA ALA A 111 3.15 1.29 -1.94
C ALA A 111 2.84 1.34 -3.43
N LEU A 112 3.57 2.17 -4.18
CA LEU A 112 3.50 2.21 -5.63
C LEU A 112 3.86 0.84 -6.21
N TYR A 113 4.99 0.28 -5.80
CA TYR A 113 5.43 -1.05 -6.22
C TYR A 113 4.35 -2.10 -5.94
N TYR A 114 3.94 -2.21 -4.68
CA TYR A 114 2.95 -3.20 -4.24
C TYR A 114 1.64 -3.09 -5.02
N SER A 115 1.14 -1.86 -5.18
CA SER A 115 -0.14 -1.62 -5.87
C SER A 115 -0.06 -1.89 -7.37
N LEU A 116 1.08 -1.59 -7.99
CA LEU A 116 1.33 -1.94 -9.38
C LEU A 116 1.38 -3.46 -9.55
N THR A 117 2.13 -4.17 -8.70
CA THR A 117 2.23 -5.64 -8.71
C THR A 117 0.86 -6.29 -8.53
N CYS A 118 0.06 -5.84 -7.56
CA CYS A 118 -1.34 -6.25 -7.42
C CYS A 118 -2.12 -6.03 -8.72
N LYS A 119 -1.98 -4.84 -9.34
CA LYS A 119 -2.68 -4.52 -10.57
C LYS A 119 -2.26 -5.41 -11.75
N TYR A 120 -0.99 -5.78 -11.82
CA TYR A 120 -0.46 -6.72 -12.80
C TYR A 120 -1.08 -8.10 -12.63
N ILE A 121 -1.04 -8.64 -11.41
CA ILE A 121 -1.64 -9.94 -11.07
C ILE A 121 -3.14 -9.92 -11.39
N GLN A 122 -3.84 -8.85 -11.01
CA GLN A 122 -5.25 -8.67 -11.32
C GLN A 122 -5.54 -8.80 -12.83
N VAL A 123 -4.74 -8.16 -13.68
CA VAL A 123 -4.91 -8.22 -15.14
C VAL A 123 -4.58 -9.62 -15.68
N LEU A 124 -3.55 -10.27 -15.15
CA LEU A 124 -3.22 -11.65 -15.52
C LEU A 124 -4.37 -12.61 -15.17
N LEU A 125 -4.93 -12.50 -13.97
CA LEU A 125 -6.09 -13.28 -13.54
C LEU A 125 -7.32 -13.00 -14.43
N GLN A 126 -7.57 -11.74 -14.78
CA GLN A 126 -8.68 -11.38 -15.67
C GLN A 126 -8.52 -11.99 -17.06
N ASN A 127 -7.31 -11.95 -17.63
CA ASN A 127 -7.03 -12.57 -18.93
C ASN A 127 -7.19 -14.09 -18.87
N LEU A 128 -6.74 -14.72 -17.78
CA LEU A 128 -6.95 -16.15 -17.56
C LEU A 128 -8.43 -16.48 -17.52
N ILE A 129 -9.25 -15.74 -16.78
CA ILE A 129 -10.72 -15.94 -16.76
C ILE A 129 -11.29 -15.90 -18.18
N GLN A 130 -10.89 -14.92 -18.99
CA GLN A 130 -11.34 -14.82 -20.38
C GLN A 130 -10.92 -16.04 -21.22
N GLN A 131 -9.68 -16.51 -21.06
CA GLN A 131 -9.19 -17.69 -21.78
C GLN A 131 -9.89 -18.96 -21.31
N PHE A 132 -10.09 -19.18 -20.00
CA PHE A 132 -10.85 -20.32 -19.47
C PHE A 132 -12.27 -20.39 -20.03
N ASN A 133 -12.93 -19.24 -20.21
CA ASN A 133 -14.27 -19.19 -20.81
C ASN A 133 -14.28 -19.56 -22.30
N ASN A 134 -13.17 -19.34 -23.01
CA ASN A 134 -13.06 -19.57 -24.45
C ASN A 134 -12.36 -20.89 -24.82
N VAL A 135 -11.85 -21.65 -23.85
CA VAL A 135 -11.13 -22.91 -24.12
C VAL A 135 -12.07 -23.99 -24.64
N CYS A 136 -11.63 -24.62 -25.73
CA CYS A 136 -12.30 -25.77 -26.35
C CYS A 136 -11.49 -27.08 -26.25
N MET A 137 -10.17 -27.00 -26.00
CA MET A 137 -9.28 -28.17 -26.00
C MET A 137 -8.66 -28.43 -24.61
N CYS A 138 -8.55 -29.71 -24.23
CA CYS A 138 -8.04 -30.12 -22.92
C CYS A 138 -6.54 -29.81 -22.73
N GLN A 139 -5.74 -29.80 -23.80
CA GLN A 139 -4.31 -29.47 -23.72
C GLN A 139 -4.09 -28.00 -23.38
N ASP A 140 -4.87 -27.10 -23.99
CA ASP A 140 -4.85 -25.68 -23.68
C ASP A 140 -5.27 -25.43 -22.22
N LEU A 141 -6.23 -26.22 -21.72
CA LEU A 141 -6.65 -26.17 -20.33
C LEU A 141 -5.51 -26.47 -19.36
N LYS A 142 -4.72 -27.52 -19.62
CA LYS A 142 -3.55 -27.88 -18.78
C LYS A 142 -2.53 -26.74 -18.75
N ASN A 143 -2.28 -26.10 -19.89
CA ASN A 143 -1.39 -24.95 -19.97
C ASN A 143 -1.91 -23.77 -19.13
N LEU A 144 -3.21 -23.47 -19.19
CA LEU A 144 -3.81 -22.39 -18.37
C LEU A 144 -3.77 -22.68 -16.87
N LEU A 145 -3.99 -23.93 -16.47
CA LEU A 145 -3.87 -24.35 -15.06
C LEU A 145 -2.42 -24.20 -14.57
N CYS A 146 -1.43 -24.54 -15.41
CA CYS A 146 -0.02 -24.33 -15.10
C CYS A 146 0.30 -22.84 -14.89
N VAL A 147 -0.16 -21.96 -15.79
CA VAL A 147 0.04 -20.51 -15.66
C VAL A 147 -0.68 -19.95 -14.41
N TYR A 148 -1.84 -20.48 -14.06
CA TYR A 148 -2.48 -20.14 -12.80
C TYR A 148 -1.61 -20.56 -11.59
N GLY A 149 -1.06 -21.77 -11.59
CA GLY A 149 -0.16 -22.26 -10.55
C GLY A 149 1.03 -21.31 -10.32
N ASP A 150 1.62 -20.83 -11.42
CA ASP A 150 2.69 -19.81 -11.37
C ASP A 150 2.20 -18.52 -10.70
N ILE A 151 1.08 -17.94 -11.15
CA ILE A 151 0.52 -16.71 -10.58
C ILE A 151 0.18 -16.87 -9.10
N SER A 152 -0.41 -18.02 -8.75
CA SER A 152 -0.78 -18.37 -7.39
C SER A 152 0.46 -18.42 -6.47
N LYS A 153 1.56 -18.98 -6.97
CA LYS A 153 2.86 -18.97 -6.29
C LYS A 153 3.38 -17.54 -6.10
N TYR A 154 3.31 -16.66 -7.10
CA TYR A 154 3.71 -15.25 -6.92
C TYR A 154 2.86 -14.52 -5.88
N MET A 155 1.54 -14.74 -5.88
CA MET A 155 0.66 -14.17 -4.86
C MET A 155 1.05 -14.64 -3.44
N SER A 156 1.34 -15.93 -3.29
CA SER A 156 1.78 -16.51 -2.01
C SER A 156 3.13 -15.96 -1.54
N THR A 157 4.11 -15.84 -2.45
CA THR A 157 5.41 -15.22 -2.15
C THR A 157 5.25 -13.76 -1.77
N MET A 158 4.44 -13.02 -2.53
CA MET A 158 4.14 -11.61 -2.27
C MET A 158 3.51 -11.41 -0.89
N ASP A 159 2.55 -12.25 -0.51
CA ASP A 159 1.94 -12.22 0.82
C ASP A 159 2.98 -12.57 1.91
N THR A 160 3.76 -13.64 1.71
CA THR A 160 4.73 -14.09 2.71
C THR A 160 5.83 -13.06 2.98
N GLU A 161 6.32 -12.38 1.93
CA GLU A 161 7.43 -11.42 2.08
C GLU A 161 6.97 -10.01 2.45
N PHE A 162 5.84 -9.55 1.92
CA PHE A 162 5.44 -8.15 2.03
C PHE A 162 4.27 -7.90 2.98
N SER A 163 3.51 -8.91 3.43
CA SER A 163 2.32 -8.71 4.27
C SER A 163 2.60 -7.90 5.54
N PHE A 164 3.76 -8.09 6.18
CA PHE A 164 4.19 -7.27 7.32
C PHE A 164 4.47 -5.82 6.93
N LEU A 165 5.16 -5.58 5.81
CA LEU A 165 5.43 -4.23 5.33
C LEU A 165 4.15 -3.51 4.93
N VAL A 166 3.20 -4.22 4.33
CA VAL A 166 1.86 -3.72 4.03
C VAL A 166 1.14 -3.31 5.31
N PHE A 167 1.18 -4.16 6.35
CA PHE A 167 0.60 -3.82 7.65
C PHE A 167 1.21 -2.55 8.24
N VAL A 168 2.54 -2.45 8.31
CA VAL A 168 3.20 -1.24 8.84
C VAL A 168 2.87 -0.02 7.99
N THR A 169 2.81 -0.18 6.66
CA THR A 169 2.46 0.91 5.75
C THR A 169 1.02 1.40 5.97
N VAL A 170 0.07 0.47 6.11
CA VAL A 170 -1.33 0.77 6.43
C VAL A 170 -1.43 1.49 7.77
N LEU A 171 -0.77 0.97 8.81
CA LEU A 171 -0.77 1.57 10.14
C LEU A 171 -0.23 3.01 10.11
N VAL A 172 0.91 3.24 9.45
CA VAL A 172 1.51 4.58 9.32
C VAL A 172 0.59 5.54 8.57
N ASN A 173 -0.11 5.10 7.52
CA ASN A 173 -1.07 5.95 6.81
C ASN A 173 -2.27 6.29 7.70
N MET A 174 -2.80 5.33 8.46
CA MET A 174 -3.91 5.58 9.38
C MET A 174 -3.53 6.56 10.49
N ILE A 175 -2.35 6.39 11.09
CA ILE A 175 -1.79 7.34 12.07
C ILE A 175 -1.63 8.73 11.42
N GLY A 176 -1.07 8.79 10.22
CA GLY A 176 -0.89 10.03 9.48
C GLY A 176 -2.19 10.76 9.15
N LEU A 177 -3.22 10.01 8.73
CA LEU A 177 -4.57 10.53 8.48
C LEU A 177 -5.19 11.09 9.74
N PHE A 178 -5.15 10.31 10.82
CA PHE A 178 -5.72 10.68 12.10
C PHE A 178 -5.09 11.99 12.61
N TRP A 179 -3.76 12.07 12.64
CA TRP A 179 -3.07 13.30 13.09
C TRP A 179 -3.34 14.50 12.20
N SER A 180 -3.45 14.29 10.89
CA SER A 180 -3.77 15.36 9.95
C SER A 180 -5.17 15.90 10.21
N GLY A 181 -6.17 15.03 10.38
CA GLY A 181 -7.55 15.41 10.68
C GLY A 181 -7.69 16.04 12.07
N TYR A 182 -7.04 15.46 13.08
CA TYR A 182 -7.03 15.96 14.46
C TYR A 182 -6.53 17.41 14.53
N ARG A 183 -5.38 17.69 13.91
CA ARG A 183 -4.81 19.06 13.91
C ARG A 183 -5.70 20.06 13.17
N LEU A 184 -6.33 19.64 12.08
CA LEU A 184 -7.29 20.48 11.34
C LEU A 184 -8.56 20.77 12.15
N ALA A 185 -9.02 19.82 12.97
CA ALA A 185 -10.24 19.98 13.74
C ALA A 185 -10.06 20.86 14.99
N ILE A 186 -8.87 20.85 15.60
CA ILE A 186 -8.64 21.50 16.90
C ILE A 186 -7.99 22.88 16.79
N HIS A 187 -7.09 23.09 15.84
CA HIS A 187 -6.41 24.38 15.74
C HIS A 187 -7.18 25.32 14.80
N SER A 188 -7.98 26.22 15.39
CA SER A 188 -8.73 27.25 14.67
C SER A 188 -7.84 28.38 14.11
N ASP A 189 -6.71 28.66 14.76
CA ASP A 189 -5.82 29.79 14.44
C ASP A 189 -4.59 29.35 13.63
N ILE A 190 -4.78 28.50 12.62
CA ILE A 190 -3.68 28.09 11.74
C ILE A 190 -3.58 28.97 10.50
N SER A 191 -2.34 29.24 10.08
CA SER A 191 -2.09 29.94 8.82
C SER A 191 -2.66 29.17 7.63
N ASN A 192 -3.09 29.88 6.58
CA ASN A 192 -3.60 29.25 5.35
C ASN A 192 -2.60 28.25 4.74
N VAL A 193 -1.30 28.54 4.83
CA VAL A 193 -0.23 27.66 4.36
C VAL A 193 -0.18 26.38 5.20
N TYR A 194 -0.30 26.48 6.52
CA TYR A 194 -0.31 25.31 7.40
C TYR A 194 -1.59 24.46 7.20
N PHE A 195 -2.75 25.10 7.06
CA PHE A 195 -4.00 24.43 6.70
C PHE A 195 -3.87 23.62 5.40
N LEU A 196 -3.36 24.24 4.33
CA LEU A 196 -3.12 23.57 3.05
C LEU A 196 -2.10 22.43 3.17
N SER A 197 -1.05 22.60 3.98
CA SER A 197 -0.04 21.57 4.25
C SER A 197 -0.63 20.35 4.98
N LEU A 198 -1.55 20.57 5.92
CA LEU A 198 -2.29 19.50 6.60
C LEU A 198 -3.27 18.82 5.63
N MET A 199 -4.09 19.58 4.90
CA MET A 199 -5.04 19.01 3.92
C MET A 199 -4.34 18.14 2.87
N THR A 200 -3.24 18.63 2.30
CA THR A 200 -2.44 17.86 1.32
C THR A 200 -1.79 16.63 1.94
N SER A 201 -1.35 16.70 3.21
CA SER A 201 -0.86 15.53 3.95
C SER A 201 -1.95 14.47 4.17
N GLY A 202 -3.16 14.89 4.56
CA GLY A 202 -4.31 14.01 4.71
C GLY A 202 -4.69 13.32 3.40
N LEU A 203 -4.83 14.10 2.32
CA LEU A 203 -5.11 13.56 0.98
C LEU A 203 -4.05 12.57 0.51
N PHE A 204 -2.77 12.86 0.78
CA PHE A 204 -1.67 11.97 0.46
C PHE A 204 -1.82 10.61 1.16
N TYR A 205 -2.02 10.60 2.49
CA TYR A 205 -2.17 9.34 3.22
C TYR A 205 -3.45 8.58 2.83
N LEU A 206 -4.54 9.29 2.55
CA LEU A 206 -5.80 8.70 2.12
C LEU A 206 -5.63 7.99 0.77
N THR A 207 -5.04 8.70 -0.20
CA THR A 207 -4.78 8.17 -1.54
C THR A 207 -3.89 6.94 -1.46
N HIS A 208 -2.85 7.00 -0.64
CA HIS A 208 -1.91 5.91 -0.45
C HIS A 208 -2.56 4.67 0.17
N GLN A 209 -3.35 4.88 1.24
CA GLN A 209 -4.13 3.84 1.91
C GLN A 209 -5.10 3.16 0.93
N LEU A 210 -5.90 3.95 0.23
CA LEU A 210 -6.88 3.44 -0.73
C LEU A 210 -6.21 2.69 -1.88
N THR A 211 -5.07 3.17 -2.37
CA THR A 211 -4.36 2.52 -3.49
C THR A 211 -3.86 1.12 -3.12
N ILE A 212 -3.28 0.95 -1.93
CA ILE A 212 -2.87 -0.37 -1.43
C ILE A 212 -4.07 -1.29 -1.20
N MET A 213 -5.05 -0.83 -0.43
CA MET A 213 -6.17 -1.69 -0.02
C MET A 213 -7.04 -2.10 -1.22
N ASN A 214 -7.35 -1.15 -2.12
CA ASN A 214 -8.19 -1.43 -3.28
C ASN A 214 -7.48 -2.33 -4.31
N SER A 215 -6.17 -2.14 -4.52
CA SER A 215 -5.42 -2.99 -5.46
C SER A 215 -5.34 -4.43 -4.97
N ALA A 216 -5.04 -4.65 -3.68
CA ALA A 216 -5.01 -5.98 -3.09
C ALA A 216 -6.41 -6.63 -3.05
N SER A 217 -7.43 -5.91 -2.59
CA SER A 217 -8.82 -6.40 -2.55
C SER A 217 -9.31 -6.80 -3.94
N SER A 218 -9.04 -5.99 -4.96
CA SER A 218 -9.47 -6.30 -6.32
C SER A 218 -8.74 -7.50 -6.91
N THR A 219 -7.49 -7.73 -6.50
CA THR A 219 -6.72 -8.93 -6.87
C THR A 219 -7.32 -10.19 -6.24
N ASN A 220 -7.63 -10.14 -4.94
CA ASN A 220 -8.30 -11.24 -4.23
C ASN A 220 -9.67 -11.56 -4.84
N GLU A 221 -10.46 -10.54 -5.20
CA GLU A 221 -11.73 -10.73 -5.90
C GLU A 221 -11.57 -11.45 -7.24
N MET A 222 -10.56 -11.08 -8.05
CA MET A 222 -10.29 -11.76 -9.31
C MET A 222 -9.81 -13.20 -9.09
N GLY A 223 -9.00 -13.45 -8.06
CA GLY A 223 -8.60 -14.80 -7.66
C GLY A 223 -9.81 -15.67 -7.30
N LYS A 224 -10.75 -15.14 -6.50
CA LYS A 224 -12.00 -15.83 -6.15
C LYS A 224 -12.88 -16.10 -7.38
N LYS A 225 -13.02 -15.12 -8.29
CA LYS A 225 -13.75 -15.32 -9.56
C LYS A 225 -13.13 -16.40 -10.43
N LEU A 226 -11.80 -16.41 -10.54
CA LEU A 226 -11.10 -17.43 -11.32
C LEU A 226 -11.27 -18.82 -10.69
N LYS A 227 -11.18 -18.95 -9.35
CA LYS A 227 -11.49 -20.20 -8.64
C LYS A 227 -12.91 -20.69 -8.98
N HIS A 228 -13.90 -19.79 -8.95
CA HIS A 228 -15.27 -20.15 -9.33
C HIS A 228 -15.37 -20.67 -10.77
N VAL A 229 -14.80 -19.94 -11.75
CA VAL A 229 -14.78 -20.39 -13.16
C VAL A 229 -14.11 -21.76 -13.29
N ALA A 230 -13.01 -21.96 -12.56
CA ALA A 230 -12.24 -23.19 -12.59
C ALA A 230 -13.03 -24.40 -12.06
N LEU A 231 -13.87 -24.22 -11.04
CA LEU A 231 -14.76 -25.26 -10.51
C LEU A 231 -15.81 -25.75 -11.52
N TYR A 232 -16.16 -24.94 -12.52
CA TYR A 232 -17.09 -25.33 -13.59
C TYR A 232 -16.42 -26.14 -14.72
N LEU A 233 -15.09 -26.14 -14.81
CA LEU A 233 -14.35 -26.82 -15.89
C LEU A 233 -14.59 -28.32 -15.99
N PRO A 234 -14.68 -29.10 -14.89
CA PRO A 234 -14.94 -30.54 -14.98
C PRO A 234 -16.28 -30.87 -15.64
N TYR A 235 -17.27 -29.98 -15.52
CA TYR A 235 -18.58 -30.15 -16.16
C TYR A 235 -18.54 -29.85 -17.65
N ARG A 236 -17.66 -28.93 -18.08
CA ARG A 236 -17.44 -28.59 -19.50
C ARG A 236 -16.66 -29.67 -20.25
N PHE A 237 -15.80 -30.42 -19.54
CA PHE A 237 -14.97 -31.48 -20.10
C PHE A 237 -15.21 -32.83 -19.39
N PRO A 238 -16.40 -33.44 -19.57
CA PRO A 238 -16.79 -34.65 -18.81
C PRO A 238 -15.82 -35.81 -19.02
N LYS A 239 -15.28 -35.98 -20.24
CA LYS A 239 -14.31 -37.02 -20.60
C LYS A 239 -12.99 -36.94 -19.83
N HIS A 240 -12.60 -35.74 -19.37
CA HIS A 240 -11.38 -35.50 -18.60
C HIS A 240 -11.69 -35.01 -17.17
N SER A 241 -12.93 -35.17 -16.71
CA SER A 241 -13.41 -34.55 -15.47
C SER A 241 -12.63 -34.99 -14.23
N GLN A 242 -12.24 -36.27 -14.14
CA GLN A 242 -11.47 -36.79 -13.01
C GLN A 242 -10.03 -36.27 -12.99
N GLU A 243 -9.40 -36.18 -14.16
CA GLU A 243 -8.07 -35.59 -14.32
C GLU A 243 -8.08 -34.10 -13.94
N ILE A 244 -9.03 -33.33 -14.50
CA ILE A 244 -9.18 -31.90 -14.22
C ILE A 244 -9.50 -31.65 -12.74
N LYS A 245 -10.38 -32.44 -12.13
CA LYS A 245 -10.67 -32.36 -10.69
C LYS A 245 -9.42 -32.61 -9.85
N SER A 246 -8.58 -33.57 -10.23
CA SER A 246 -7.35 -33.87 -9.50
C SER A 246 -6.34 -32.71 -9.57
N THR A 247 -6.19 -32.07 -10.74
CA THR A 247 -5.32 -30.91 -10.94
C THR A 247 -5.85 -29.68 -10.20
N LEU A 248 -7.15 -29.41 -10.29
CA LEU A 248 -7.81 -28.35 -9.52
C LEU A 248 -7.61 -28.53 -8.01
N LYS A 249 -7.71 -29.77 -7.51
CA LYS A 249 -7.53 -30.06 -6.08
C LYS A 249 -6.09 -29.80 -5.61
N LYS A 250 -5.09 -29.99 -6.47
CA LYS A 250 -3.69 -29.67 -6.15
C LYS A 250 -3.39 -28.18 -6.23
N ASP A 251 -3.83 -27.52 -7.30
CA ASP A 251 -3.35 -26.17 -7.63
C ASP A 251 -4.28 -25.05 -7.16
N PHE A 252 -5.60 -25.30 -7.07
CA PHE A 252 -6.61 -24.27 -6.74
C PHE A 252 -7.13 -24.31 -5.30
N MET A 253 -6.88 -25.40 -4.56
CA MET A 253 -7.29 -25.52 -3.15
C MET A 253 -6.35 -24.81 -2.17
N GLN A 254 -5.18 -24.33 -2.64
CA GLN A 254 -4.41 -23.39 -1.83
C GLN A 254 -5.12 -22.04 -1.79
N ASP A 255 -5.47 -21.60 -0.58
CA ASP A 255 -6.06 -20.29 -0.31
C ASP A 255 -5.00 -19.19 -0.40
N ASN A 256 -4.58 -18.91 -1.64
CA ASN A 256 -3.66 -17.84 -1.94
C ASN A 256 -4.43 -16.53 -2.06
N HIS A 257 -4.43 -15.79 -0.96
CA HIS A 257 -5.03 -14.46 -0.83
C HIS A 257 -3.98 -13.50 -0.28
N LEU A 258 -4.03 -12.25 -0.74
CA LEU A 258 -3.23 -11.18 -0.17
C LEU A 258 -3.85 -10.74 1.16
N THR A 259 -3.02 -10.63 2.19
CA THR A 259 -3.42 -10.33 3.56
C THR A 259 -2.66 -9.14 4.13
N VAL A 260 -3.24 -8.54 5.16
CA VAL A 260 -2.57 -7.64 6.08
C VAL A 260 -1.93 -8.48 7.18
N TRP A 261 -0.64 -8.79 7.03
CA TRP A 261 0.17 -9.58 7.97
C TRP A 261 -0.48 -10.92 8.41
N LYS A 262 -1.20 -11.60 7.50
CA LYS A 262 -1.98 -12.83 7.78
C LYS A 262 -3.11 -12.68 8.81
N ILE A 263 -3.37 -11.46 9.29
CA ILE A 263 -4.45 -11.18 10.26
C ILE A 263 -5.77 -10.99 9.53
N TYR A 264 -5.77 -10.20 8.46
CA TYR A 264 -6.97 -9.88 7.68
C TYR A 264 -6.76 -10.10 6.19
N GLU A 265 -7.71 -10.76 5.53
CA GLU A 265 -7.78 -10.77 4.06
C GLU A 265 -8.15 -9.38 3.55
N PHE A 266 -7.47 -8.90 2.50
CA PHE A 266 -7.92 -7.70 1.81
C PHE A 266 -9.27 -7.91 1.14
N ASN A 267 -10.28 -7.19 1.62
CA ASN A 267 -11.61 -7.09 1.05
C ASN A 267 -12.12 -5.63 1.13
N ARG A 268 -13.21 -5.33 0.40
CA ARG A 268 -13.79 -3.97 0.39
C ARG A 268 -14.30 -3.54 1.76
N SER A 269 -14.80 -4.48 2.57
CA SER A 269 -15.29 -4.20 3.91
C SER A 269 -14.18 -3.74 4.85
N LEU A 270 -12.96 -4.28 4.74
CA LEU A 270 -11.81 -3.84 5.52
C LEU A 270 -11.45 -2.38 5.19
N THR A 271 -11.50 -1.99 3.91
CA THR A 271 -11.27 -0.59 3.51
C THR A 271 -12.31 0.33 4.15
N ILE A 272 -13.59 -0.01 4.05
CA ILE A 272 -14.69 0.78 4.61
C ILE A 272 -14.58 0.84 6.14
N SER A 273 -14.31 -0.30 6.79
CA SER A 273 -14.14 -0.39 8.24
C SER A 273 -12.98 0.48 8.71
N SER A 274 -11.84 0.46 8.01
CA SER A 274 -10.67 1.28 8.36
C SER A 274 -10.97 2.79 8.33
N LEU A 275 -11.76 3.25 7.36
CA LEU A 275 -12.20 4.64 7.26
C LEU A 275 -13.26 4.98 8.31
N GLY A 276 -14.21 4.07 8.53
CA GLY A 276 -15.24 4.21 9.56
C GLY A 276 -14.63 4.35 10.95
N THR A 277 -13.66 3.50 11.30
CA THR A 277 -12.91 3.58 12.55
C THR A 277 -12.22 4.93 12.73
N LEU A 278 -11.59 5.46 11.67
CA LEU A 278 -10.93 6.77 11.73
C LEU A 278 -11.94 7.91 11.96
N LEU A 279 -13.11 7.83 11.34
CA LEU A 279 -14.21 8.78 11.56
C LEU A 279 -14.77 8.68 12.98
N THR A 280 -15.03 7.46 13.47
CA THR A 280 -15.55 7.22 14.83
C THR A 280 -14.61 7.77 15.89
N TYR A 281 -13.31 7.47 15.81
CA TYR A 281 -12.33 8.03 16.74
C TYR A 281 -12.20 9.55 16.61
N GLY A 282 -12.31 10.09 15.39
CA GLY A 282 -12.34 11.53 15.16
C GLY A 282 -13.52 12.21 15.87
N ILE A 283 -14.73 11.65 15.75
CA ILE A 283 -15.92 12.15 16.42
C ILE A 283 -15.76 12.05 17.94
N LEU A 284 -15.33 10.90 18.46
CA LEU A 284 -15.21 10.64 19.89
C LEU A 284 -14.22 11.60 20.57
N ILE A 285 -13.09 11.89 19.91
CA ILE A 285 -12.11 12.84 20.42
C ILE A 285 -12.62 14.28 20.27
N GLY A 286 -13.29 14.60 19.15
CA GLY A 286 -13.91 15.92 18.96
C GLY A 286 -15.03 16.22 19.95
N SER A 287 -15.78 15.20 20.42
CA SER A 287 -16.81 15.37 21.43
C SER A 287 -16.23 15.50 22.84
N LEU A 288 -15.19 14.72 23.17
CA LEU A 288 -14.55 14.79 24.50
C LEU A 288 -13.71 16.06 24.69
N GLY A 289 -13.12 16.59 23.60
CA GLY A 289 -12.31 17.82 23.65
C GLY A 289 -13.09 19.11 23.89
N LYS A 290 -14.43 19.08 23.99
CA LYS A 290 -15.24 20.25 24.37
C LYS A 290 -15.36 20.44 25.88
N GLU A 291 -14.96 19.45 26.68
CA GLU A 291 -15.05 19.47 28.15
C GLU A 291 -13.69 19.71 28.83
N ILE A 292 -12.61 19.97 28.07
CA ILE A 292 -11.26 20.32 28.54
C ILE A 292 -10.91 21.72 28.03
#